data_AF-A0A1D1Y279-F1
#
_entry.id   AF-A0A1D1Y279-F1
#
_cell.length_a   1.000
_cell.length_b   1.000
_cell.length_c   1.000
_cell.angle_alpha   90.00
_cell.angle_beta   90.00
_cell.angle_gamma   90.00
#
_symmetry.space_group_name_H-M   'P 1'
#
loop_
_entity.id
_entity.type
_entity.pdbx_description
1 polymer ?
#
loop_
_entity_poly.entity_id
_entity_poly.type
_entity_poly.pdbx_seq_one_letter_code
_entity_poly.pdbx_strand_id
1 'polypeptide(L)'
;MSFLLRRRVLRLYCLLHEPLLRGLSSTATTVGCPPQPPSSSSFAVQFLTTSCGLTPARALSAALTVRIDEKTRQQPESVLALLKSHGFSDTQIAEIVSRWPRVLVSRVEKKLGPKLQFLTRAGVPLSLIAREPGILWRSLDGRIRPSIDFVRRFLSSAEDVRAMFRRNRWCLNYDLPSTMIPNVELLLELGVSVPAISKLMVEYSRNLMKKHERFAEIVQMVQDWGLKPEKNLFLHALRVMCSMTESTLAARLELFRTLGWSEEEVITAFRRSPSYIVTSERKITCISSFARKLGLEPSDLSRNPKLLTCSFDKRILPRYAVWRVLTSKGLIKHSTGQLVLMLTIAEKPFLGRYVMRYTDKVPELMDVYCRKTKFELEGFGLGDEESRSN
;
A
#
# COMPACT_ATOMS: atom_id res chain seq x y z
N MET A 1 -13.23 -10.30 27.85
CA MET A 1 -13.77 -9.56 26.69
C MET A 1 -14.45 -8.30 27.19
N SER A 2 -13.85 -7.13 26.96
CA SER A 2 -14.56 -5.85 27.13
C SER A 2 -15.84 -5.85 26.29
N PHE A 3 -16.95 -5.44 26.89
CA PHE A 3 -18.31 -5.46 26.33
C PHE A 3 -18.42 -4.73 24.97
N LEU A 4 -17.45 -3.86 24.67
CA LEU A 4 -17.40 -3.04 23.45
C LEU A 4 -16.86 -3.79 22.22
N LEU A 5 -15.88 -4.68 22.37
CA LEU A 5 -15.36 -5.50 21.26
C LEU A 5 -16.33 -6.61 20.86
N ARG A 6 -17.08 -7.16 21.82
CA ARG A 6 -18.08 -8.20 21.58
C ARG A 6 -19.24 -7.70 20.72
N ARG A 7 -19.70 -6.45 20.90
CA ARG A 7 -20.80 -5.87 20.11
C ARG A 7 -20.43 -5.50 18.67
N ARG A 8 -19.17 -5.18 18.38
CA ARG A 8 -18.74 -4.83 17.01
C ARG A 8 -18.43 -6.05 16.16
N VAL A 9 -17.85 -7.11 16.74
CA VAL A 9 -17.54 -8.35 16.02
C VAL A 9 -18.80 -9.20 15.76
N LEU A 10 -19.79 -9.21 16.67
CA LEU A 10 -21.06 -9.93 16.44
C LEU A 10 -21.99 -9.24 15.42
N ARG A 11 -21.93 -7.89 15.27
CA ARG A 11 -22.64 -7.20 14.17
C ARG A 11 -22.09 -7.53 12.79
N LEU A 12 -20.80 -7.85 12.69
CA LEU A 12 -20.14 -8.24 11.45
C LEU A 12 -20.46 -9.69 11.04
N TYR A 13 -20.87 -10.53 11.97
CA TYR A 13 -21.21 -11.94 11.70
C TYR A 13 -22.64 -12.13 11.15
N CYS A 14 -23.58 -11.22 11.47
CA CYS A 14 -24.98 -11.33 11.04
C CYS A 14 -25.31 -10.66 9.69
N LEU A 15 -24.38 -9.89 9.09
CA LEU A 15 -24.59 -9.23 7.79
C LEU A 15 -24.14 -10.08 6.57
N LEU A 16 -23.61 -11.28 6.81
CA LEU A 16 -23.06 -12.17 5.78
C LEU A 16 -23.99 -13.34 5.41
N HIS A 17 -25.22 -13.38 5.92
CA HIS A 17 -26.18 -14.45 5.61
C HIS A 17 -27.62 -13.90 5.55
N GLU A 18 -28.04 -13.41 4.40
CA GLU A 18 -29.43 -13.41 3.90
C GLU A 18 -29.43 -13.16 2.38
N PRO A 19 -30.14 -13.96 1.55
CA PRO A 19 -30.15 -13.83 0.10
C PRO A 19 -31.31 -12.95 -0.39
N LEU A 20 -31.00 -11.81 -1.01
CA LEU A 20 -32.02 -10.97 -1.66
C LEU A 20 -32.22 -11.36 -3.13
N LEU A 21 -33.24 -12.18 -3.37
CA LEU A 21 -33.95 -12.30 -4.65
C LEU A 21 -35.00 -11.18 -4.76
N ARG A 22 -34.97 -10.44 -5.88
CA ARG A 22 -36.05 -9.62 -6.50
C ARG A 22 -35.39 -8.89 -7.67
N GLY A 23 -35.91 -8.78 -8.89
CA GLY A 23 -37.13 -9.20 -9.54
C GLY A 23 -37.03 -8.59 -10.94
N LEU A 24 -37.20 -9.40 -11.98
CA LEU A 24 -37.15 -8.95 -13.38
C LEU A 24 -38.44 -8.20 -13.71
N SER A 25 -38.31 -7.00 -14.30
CA SER A 25 -39.39 -6.41 -15.09
C SER A 25 -38.82 -5.89 -16.41
N SER A 26 -39.33 -6.49 -17.47
CA SER A 26 -39.00 -6.27 -18.87
C SER A 26 -39.86 -5.12 -19.42
N THR A 27 -39.25 -4.15 -20.07
CA THR A 27 -39.93 -3.31 -21.05
C THR A 27 -39.08 -3.26 -22.32
N ALA A 28 -39.70 -3.72 -23.41
CA ALA A 28 -39.09 -3.79 -24.73
C ALA A 28 -38.92 -2.38 -25.29
N THR A 29 -37.71 -2.04 -25.72
CA THR A 29 -37.44 -0.91 -26.61
C THR A 29 -36.72 -1.46 -27.85
N THR A 30 -37.18 -1.01 -29.00
CA THR A 30 -36.84 -1.48 -30.34
C THR A 30 -35.33 -1.44 -30.63
N VAL A 31 -34.79 -2.60 -31.04
CA VAL A 31 -33.38 -2.79 -31.39
C VAL A 31 -33.12 -2.17 -32.76
N GLY A 32 -32.50 -0.99 -32.77
CA GLY A 32 -31.74 -0.53 -33.93
C GLY A 32 -30.47 -1.36 -34.08
N CYS A 33 -30.14 -1.75 -35.31
CA CYS A 33 -28.96 -2.54 -35.65
C CYS A 33 -27.69 -1.94 -35.01
N PRO A 34 -26.86 -2.73 -34.30
CA PRO A 34 -25.63 -2.21 -33.70
C PRO A 34 -24.70 -1.66 -34.80
N PRO A 35 -24.03 -0.51 -34.58
CA PRO A 35 -23.09 0.04 -35.55
C PRO A 35 -22.00 -1.00 -35.81
N GLN A 36 -21.77 -1.31 -37.09
CA GLN A 36 -20.74 -2.25 -37.50
C GLN A 36 -19.37 -1.81 -36.97
N PRO A 37 -18.52 -2.76 -36.53
CA PRO A 37 -17.20 -2.44 -36.03
C PRO A 37 -16.39 -1.69 -37.11
N PRO A 38 -15.66 -0.63 -36.75
CA PRO A 38 -14.86 0.13 -37.70
C PRO A 38 -13.84 -0.80 -38.34
N SER A 39 -13.84 -0.84 -39.67
CA SER A 39 -12.82 -1.53 -40.44
C SER A 39 -11.45 -0.88 -40.18
N SER A 40 -10.38 -1.65 -40.37
CA SER A 40 -9.00 -1.14 -40.35
C SER A 40 -8.75 0.00 -41.36
N SER A 41 -9.63 0.12 -42.37
CA SER A 41 -9.63 1.17 -43.39
C SER A 41 -10.46 2.41 -43.03
N SER A 42 -11.14 2.44 -41.89
CA SER A 42 -11.98 3.59 -41.51
C SER A 42 -11.14 4.86 -41.26
N PHE A 43 -11.69 6.02 -41.66
CA PHE A 43 -11.04 7.33 -41.49
C PHE A 43 -10.58 7.56 -40.04
N ALA A 44 -11.41 7.20 -39.06
CA ALA A 44 -11.08 7.29 -37.64
C ALA A 44 -9.80 6.52 -37.28
N VAL A 45 -9.64 5.28 -37.77
CA VAL A 45 -8.46 4.45 -37.49
C VAL A 45 -7.22 5.04 -38.15
N GLN A 46 -7.33 5.54 -39.38
CA GLN A 46 -6.24 6.21 -40.08
C GLN A 46 -5.81 7.49 -39.36
N PHE A 47 -6.76 8.34 -38.95
CA PHE A 47 -6.50 9.56 -38.18
C PHE A 47 -5.78 9.24 -36.86
N LEU A 48 -6.30 8.27 -36.09
CA LEU A 48 -5.71 7.87 -34.81
C LEU A 48 -4.29 7.29 -34.96
N THR A 49 -4.02 6.58 -36.05
CA THR A 49 -2.69 6.01 -36.33
C THR A 49 -1.71 7.10 -36.76
N THR A 50 -2.11 7.93 -37.73
CA THR A 50 -1.22 8.91 -38.38
C THR A 50 -1.05 10.20 -37.55
N SER A 51 -2.14 10.73 -37.01
CA SER A 51 -2.17 12.04 -36.34
C SER A 51 -2.00 11.93 -34.82
N CYS A 52 -2.43 10.82 -34.23
CA CYS A 52 -2.28 10.58 -32.79
C CYS A 52 -1.17 9.58 -32.43
N GLY A 53 -0.52 8.94 -33.42
CA GLY A 53 0.61 8.03 -33.19
C GLY A 53 0.23 6.72 -32.49
N LEU A 54 -1.03 6.27 -32.59
CA LEU A 54 -1.45 5.00 -31.99
C LEU A 54 -1.00 3.81 -32.84
N THR A 55 -0.77 2.67 -32.18
CA THR A 55 -0.61 1.40 -32.90
C THR A 55 -1.95 1.01 -33.55
N PRO A 56 -1.96 0.27 -34.67
CA PRO A 56 -3.19 -0.13 -35.34
C PRO A 56 -4.23 -0.78 -34.41
N ALA A 57 -3.78 -1.64 -33.50
CA ALA A 57 -4.65 -2.29 -32.50
C ALA A 57 -5.28 -1.27 -31.51
N ARG A 58 -4.51 -0.29 -31.03
CA ARG A 58 -5.03 0.77 -30.14
C ARG A 58 -5.94 1.74 -30.87
N ALA A 59 -5.63 2.05 -32.13
CA ALA A 59 -6.45 2.90 -32.98
C ALA A 59 -7.82 2.27 -33.25
N LEU A 60 -7.87 0.97 -33.55
CA LEU A 60 -9.13 0.21 -33.69
C LEU A 60 -9.97 0.25 -32.40
N SER A 61 -9.35 -0.01 -31.25
CA SER A 61 -10.03 0.05 -29.95
C SER A 61 -10.56 1.46 -29.65
N ALA A 62 -9.77 2.49 -29.94
CA ALA A 62 -10.16 3.87 -29.72
C ALA A 62 -11.31 4.32 -30.65
N ALA A 63 -11.27 3.93 -31.92
CA ALA A 63 -12.30 4.25 -32.93
C ALA A 63 -13.69 3.67 -32.57
N LEU A 64 -13.76 2.60 -31.77
CA LEU A 64 -15.02 2.09 -31.23
C LEU A 64 -15.68 3.05 -30.23
N THR A 65 -14.90 3.93 -29.59
CA THR A 65 -15.37 4.76 -28.46
C THR A 65 -15.59 6.23 -28.82
N VAL A 66 -15.04 6.68 -29.95
CA VAL A 66 -15.15 8.04 -30.45
C VAL A 66 -15.36 8.01 -31.96
N ARG A 67 -16.40 8.70 -32.43
CA ARG A 67 -16.68 8.86 -33.87
C ARG A 67 -15.89 10.06 -34.39
N ILE A 68 -15.01 9.80 -35.34
CA ILE A 68 -14.21 10.81 -36.03
C ILE A 68 -14.41 10.58 -37.52
N ASP A 69 -15.00 11.56 -38.17
CA ASP A 69 -15.25 11.57 -39.60
C ASP A 69 -14.53 12.77 -40.21
N GLU A 70 -14.36 12.77 -41.53
CA GLU A 70 -13.69 13.86 -42.24
C GLU A 70 -14.34 15.23 -41.96
N LYS A 71 -15.67 15.26 -41.82
CA LYS A 71 -16.44 16.47 -41.49
C LYS A 71 -16.22 16.98 -40.07
N THR A 72 -15.81 16.12 -39.15
CA THR A 72 -15.64 16.46 -37.72
C THR A 72 -14.17 16.56 -37.30
N ARG A 73 -13.22 16.42 -38.24
CA ARG A 73 -11.77 16.39 -38.00
C ARG A 73 -11.19 17.62 -37.30
N GLN A 74 -11.79 18.79 -37.52
CA GLN A 74 -11.30 20.06 -36.95
C GLN A 74 -11.27 20.03 -35.42
N GLN A 75 -12.22 19.34 -34.78
CA GLN A 75 -12.32 19.29 -33.33
C GLN A 75 -11.20 18.44 -32.71
N PRO A 76 -10.93 17.19 -33.16
CA PRO A 76 -9.74 16.43 -32.80
C PRO A 76 -8.43 17.18 -33.09
N GLU A 77 -8.27 17.77 -34.28
CA GLU A 77 -7.07 18.54 -34.65
C GLU A 77 -6.83 19.71 -33.68
N SER A 78 -7.89 20.44 -33.30
CA SER A 78 -7.81 21.53 -32.31
C SER A 78 -7.42 21.02 -30.91
N VAL A 79 -7.90 19.84 -30.51
CA VAL A 79 -7.49 19.21 -29.24
C VAL A 79 -6.01 18.82 -29.27
N LEU A 80 -5.52 18.24 -30.37
CA LEU A 80 -4.11 17.90 -30.53
C LEU A 80 -3.23 19.16 -30.51
N ALA A 81 -3.65 20.22 -31.20
CA ALA A 81 -2.96 21.51 -31.19
C ALA A 81 -2.88 22.11 -29.78
N LEU A 82 -3.99 22.05 -29.00
CA LEU A 82 -3.99 22.50 -27.60
C LEU A 82 -3.04 21.67 -26.73
N LEU A 83 -3.03 20.34 -26.87
CA LEU A 83 -2.09 19.50 -26.12
C LEU A 83 -0.65 19.83 -26.47
N LYS A 84 -0.33 20.04 -27.76
CA LYS A 84 1.01 20.46 -28.19
C LYS A 84 1.39 21.84 -27.65
N SER A 85 0.47 22.81 -27.65
CA SER A 85 0.75 24.16 -27.12
C SER A 85 0.99 24.17 -25.60
N HIS A 86 0.43 23.20 -24.88
CA HIS A 86 0.73 22.95 -23.47
C HIS A 86 2.02 22.15 -23.23
N GLY A 87 2.76 21.78 -24.28
CA GLY A 87 4.05 21.10 -24.19
C GLY A 87 3.98 19.57 -24.09
N PHE A 88 2.84 18.95 -24.39
CA PHE A 88 2.76 17.50 -24.47
C PHE A 88 3.52 16.98 -25.71
N SER A 89 4.38 15.98 -25.50
CA SER A 89 5.03 15.25 -26.59
C SER A 89 4.05 14.35 -27.34
N ASP A 90 4.37 13.99 -28.58
CA ASP A 90 3.52 13.09 -29.39
C ASP A 90 3.28 11.73 -28.70
N THR A 91 4.26 11.22 -27.95
CA THR A 91 4.11 9.97 -27.17
C THR A 91 3.13 10.11 -26.01
N GLN A 92 3.15 11.25 -25.31
CA GLN A 92 2.20 11.54 -24.25
C GLN A 92 0.80 11.77 -24.80
N ILE A 93 0.67 12.42 -25.95
CA ILE A 93 -0.61 12.59 -26.65
C ILE A 93 -1.17 11.22 -27.05
N ALA A 94 -0.35 10.35 -27.64
CA ALA A 94 -0.72 8.98 -27.97
C ALA A 94 -1.20 8.20 -26.73
N GLU A 95 -0.53 8.38 -25.59
CA GLU A 95 -0.91 7.76 -24.32
C GLU A 95 -2.28 8.25 -23.81
N ILE A 96 -2.53 9.57 -23.85
CA ILE A 96 -3.82 10.16 -23.47
C ILE A 96 -4.92 9.62 -24.36
N VAL A 97 -4.75 9.69 -25.68
CA VAL A 97 -5.76 9.27 -26.66
C VAL A 97 -6.02 7.77 -26.55
N SER A 98 -4.99 6.95 -26.34
CA SER A 98 -5.16 5.51 -26.16
C SER A 98 -5.96 5.15 -24.90
N ARG A 99 -5.84 5.93 -23.81
CA ARG A 99 -6.54 5.67 -22.55
C ARG A 99 -7.91 6.36 -22.48
N TRP A 100 -8.05 7.47 -23.18
CA TRP A 100 -9.26 8.28 -23.24
C TRP A 100 -9.49 8.90 -24.63
N PRO A 101 -9.98 8.12 -25.61
CA PRO A 101 -10.19 8.61 -26.97
C PRO A 101 -11.20 9.76 -27.05
N ARG A 102 -12.17 9.81 -26.12
CA ARG A 102 -13.16 10.90 -26.03
C ARG A 102 -12.55 12.26 -25.69
N VAL A 103 -11.26 12.34 -25.34
CA VAL A 103 -10.55 13.63 -25.25
C VAL A 103 -10.64 14.41 -26.56
N LEU A 104 -10.63 13.72 -27.70
CA LEU A 104 -10.60 14.30 -29.05
C LEU A 104 -11.88 15.05 -29.41
N VAL A 105 -12.99 14.78 -28.71
CA VAL A 105 -14.28 15.46 -28.90
C VAL A 105 -14.59 16.44 -27.75
N SER A 106 -13.62 16.69 -26.87
CA SER A 106 -13.80 17.63 -25.75
C SER A 106 -13.72 19.08 -26.22
N ARG A 107 -14.62 19.93 -25.71
CA ARG A 107 -14.60 21.38 -25.98
C ARG A 107 -13.29 22.00 -25.47
N VAL A 108 -12.44 22.43 -26.39
CA VAL A 108 -11.09 22.99 -26.14
C VAL A 108 -11.19 24.18 -25.17
N GLU A 109 -11.85 25.27 -25.59
CA GLU A 109 -11.91 26.52 -24.82
C GLU A 109 -12.66 26.41 -23.50
N LYS A 110 -13.83 25.75 -23.51
CA LYS A 110 -14.73 25.75 -22.34
C LYS A 110 -14.43 24.66 -21.32
N LYS A 111 -13.68 23.61 -21.67
CA LYS A 111 -13.48 22.46 -20.78
C LYS A 111 -12.02 22.05 -20.64
N LEU A 112 -11.32 21.79 -21.74
CA LEU A 112 -10.00 21.17 -21.68
C LEU A 112 -8.90 22.20 -21.34
N GLY A 113 -8.88 23.34 -22.03
CA GLY A 113 -7.90 24.41 -21.85
C GLY A 113 -7.79 24.90 -20.41
N PRO A 114 -8.90 25.33 -19.75
CA PRO A 114 -8.87 25.79 -18.36
C PRO A 114 -8.31 24.75 -17.38
N LYS A 115 -8.58 23.46 -17.61
CA LYS A 115 -8.06 22.37 -16.78
C LYS A 115 -6.56 22.18 -16.96
N LEU A 116 -6.09 22.14 -18.21
CA LEU A 116 -4.66 21.99 -18.51
C LEU A 116 -3.86 23.18 -17.99
N GLN A 117 -4.38 24.40 -18.17
CA GLN A 117 -3.76 25.62 -17.65
C GLN A 117 -3.64 25.58 -16.12
N PHE A 118 -4.71 25.21 -15.42
CA PHE A 118 -4.70 25.08 -13.96
C PHE A 118 -3.71 24.01 -13.49
N LEU A 119 -3.76 22.79 -14.05
CA LEU A 119 -2.89 21.68 -13.66
C LEU A 119 -1.40 21.98 -13.91
N THR A 120 -1.09 22.63 -15.03
CA THR A 120 0.27 23.03 -15.37
C THR A 120 0.78 24.09 -14.38
N ARG A 121 -0.01 25.13 -14.10
CA ARG A 121 0.30 26.13 -13.05
C ARG A 121 0.36 25.51 -11.66
N ALA A 122 -0.35 24.41 -11.43
CA ALA A 122 -0.30 23.66 -10.19
C ALA A 122 0.97 22.81 -10.01
N GLY A 123 1.83 22.74 -11.03
CA GLY A 123 3.04 21.93 -11.01
C GLY A 123 2.77 20.44 -11.20
N VAL A 124 1.58 20.06 -11.68
CA VAL A 124 1.29 18.65 -12.01
C VAL A 124 2.07 18.29 -13.29
N PRO A 125 2.95 17.26 -13.25
CA PRO A 125 3.75 16.91 -14.42
C PRO A 125 2.88 16.46 -15.60
N LEU A 126 3.20 16.93 -16.82
CA LEU A 126 2.48 16.52 -18.04
C LEU A 126 2.50 15.00 -18.25
N SER A 127 3.64 14.36 -17.96
CA SER A 127 3.80 12.90 -18.00
C SER A 127 2.83 12.18 -17.07
N LEU A 128 2.44 12.80 -15.96
CA LEU A 128 1.47 12.25 -15.04
C LEU A 128 0.04 12.44 -15.54
N ILE A 129 -0.29 13.61 -16.10
CA ILE A 129 -1.59 13.85 -16.75
C ILE A 129 -1.78 12.84 -17.91
N ALA A 130 -0.72 12.56 -18.66
CA ALA A 130 -0.76 11.61 -19.78
C ALA A 130 -1.03 10.17 -19.32
N ARG A 131 -0.38 9.75 -18.23
CA ARG A 131 -0.59 8.43 -17.61
C ARG A 131 -1.95 8.31 -16.92
N GLU A 132 -2.49 9.39 -16.37
CA GLU A 132 -3.75 9.40 -15.62
C GLU A 132 -4.72 10.47 -16.16
N PRO A 133 -5.22 10.33 -17.41
CA PRO A 133 -6.08 11.34 -18.03
C PRO A 133 -7.47 11.45 -17.38
N GLY A 134 -7.81 10.53 -16.46
CA GLY A 134 -9.06 10.54 -15.71
C GLY A 134 -9.30 11.82 -14.89
N ILE A 135 -8.24 12.54 -14.51
CA ILE A 135 -8.37 13.85 -13.88
C ILE A 135 -9.07 14.87 -14.79
N LEU A 136 -8.84 14.79 -16.11
CA LEU A 136 -9.44 15.71 -17.08
C LEU A 136 -10.96 15.50 -17.22
N TRP A 137 -11.51 14.40 -16.71
CA TRP A 137 -12.96 14.14 -16.68
C TRP A 137 -13.64 14.88 -15.54
N ARG A 138 -12.90 15.22 -14.48
CA ARG A 138 -13.46 15.79 -13.26
C ARG A 138 -13.80 17.27 -13.44
N SER A 139 -14.68 17.78 -12.58
CA SER A 139 -14.99 19.21 -12.54
C SER A 139 -13.75 19.99 -12.11
N LEU A 140 -13.44 21.09 -12.80
CA LEU A 140 -12.32 21.96 -12.44
C LEU A 140 -12.56 22.54 -11.04
N ASP A 141 -13.68 23.24 -10.87
CA ASP A 141 -13.97 23.95 -9.63
C ASP A 141 -14.61 23.06 -8.56
N GLY A 142 -15.31 22.00 -8.97
CA GLY A 142 -15.93 21.08 -8.01
C GLY A 142 -14.99 20.04 -7.41
N ARG A 143 -13.84 19.77 -8.05
CA ARG A 143 -12.95 18.67 -7.61
C ARG A 143 -11.47 18.93 -7.77
N ILE A 144 -11.02 19.34 -8.96
CA ILE A 144 -9.59 19.50 -9.24
C ILE A 144 -9.00 20.60 -8.36
N ARG A 145 -9.59 21.80 -8.39
CA ARG A 145 -9.12 22.97 -7.64
C ARG A 145 -9.18 22.73 -6.12
N PRO A 146 -10.30 22.32 -5.50
CA PRO A 146 -10.35 22.01 -4.07
C PRO A 146 -9.30 21.00 -3.62
N SER A 147 -9.07 19.95 -4.41
CA SER A 147 -8.09 18.90 -4.10
C SER A 147 -6.65 19.44 -4.09
N ILE A 148 -6.30 20.24 -5.10
CA ILE A 148 -4.95 20.81 -5.24
C ILE A 148 -4.70 21.88 -4.17
N ASP A 149 -5.68 22.75 -3.93
CA ASP A 149 -5.57 23.81 -2.92
C ASP A 149 -5.48 23.21 -1.51
N PHE A 150 -6.21 22.12 -1.24
CA PHE A 150 -6.08 21.38 0.01
C PHE A 150 -4.66 20.82 0.22
N VAL A 151 -4.10 20.11 -0.78
CA VAL A 151 -2.75 19.54 -0.68
C VAL A 151 -1.70 20.64 -0.43
N ARG A 152 -1.86 21.81 -1.06
CA ARG A 152 -0.96 22.96 -0.88
C ARG A 152 -0.95 23.55 0.53
N ARG A 153 -1.99 23.31 1.34
CA ARG A 153 -2.00 23.72 2.75
C ARG A 153 -0.96 22.96 3.59
N PHE A 154 -0.53 21.78 3.14
CA PHE A 154 0.37 20.90 3.88
C PHE A 154 1.74 20.73 3.21
N LEU A 155 1.81 20.95 1.90
CA LEU A 155 3.02 20.81 1.10
C LEU A 155 3.53 22.19 0.70
N SER A 156 4.56 22.66 1.40
CA SER A 156 5.06 24.04 1.27
C SER A 156 5.92 24.26 0.03
N SER A 157 6.50 23.22 -0.56
CA SER A 157 7.31 23.34 -1.77
C SER A 157 6.62 22.75 -3.01
N ALA A 158 6.86 23.36 -4.17
CA ALA A 158 6.41 22.82 -5.44
C ALA A 158 7.05 21.46 -5.77
N GLU A 159 8.21 21.13 -5.16
CA GLU A 159 8.80 19.80 -5.27
C GLU A 159 8.04 18.76 -4.44
N ASP A 160 7.55 19.11 -3.25
CA ASP A 160 6.77 18.18 -2.42
C ASP A 160 5.44 17.81 -3.09
N VAL A 161 4.77 18.80 -3.67
CA VAL A 161 3.54 18.58 -4.47
C VAL A 161 3.85 17.65 -5.65
N ARG A 162 4.95 17.88 -6.37
CA ARG A 162 5.39 16.99 -7.46
C ARG A 162 5.73 15.60 -6.97
N ALA A 163 6.46 15.47 -5.85
CA ALA A 163 6.85 14.20 -5.26
C ALA A 163 5.62 13.39 -4.81
N MET A 164 4.63 14.05 -4.18
CA MET A 164 3.36 13.44 -3.80
C MET A 164 2.65 12.88 -5.03
N PHE A 165 2.51 13.65 -6.09
CA PHE A 165 1.81 13.21 -7.30
C PHE A 165 2.56 12.15 -8.10
N ARG A 166 3.90 12.19 -8.15
CA ARG A 166 4.72 11.13 -8.76
C ARG A 166 4.57 9.79 -8.03
N ARG A 167 4.64 9.82 -6.69
CA ARG A 167 4.49 8.60 -5.86
C ARG A 167 3.05 8.08 -5.86
N ASN A 168 2.09 9.00 -5.92
CA ASN A 168 0.69 8.70 -5.69
C ASN A 168 -0.17 9.09 -6.90
N ARG A 169 0.21 8.64 -8.10
CA ARG A 169 -0.48 8.96 -9.35
C ARG A 169 -2.00 8.79 -9.29
N TRP A 170 -2.43 7.77 -8.57
CA TRP A 170 -3.83 7.41 -8.37
C TRP A 170 -4.62 8.53 -7.69
N CYS A 171 -4.03 9.33 -6.80
CA CYS A 171 -4.71 10.37 -6.04
C CYS A 171 -5.46 11.37 -6.94
N LEU A 172 -4.94 11.64 -8.15
CA LEU A 172 -5.58 12.52 -9.13
C LEU A 172 -6.97 12.00 -9.60
N ASN A 173 -7.18 10.69 -9.50
CA ASN A 173 -8.44 10.03 -9.86
C ASN A 173 -9.40 9.85 -8.69
N TYR A 174 -8.97 10.15 -7.46
CA TYR A 174 -9.79 10.03 -6.25
C TYR A 174 -10.46 11.35 -5.87
N ASP A 175 -11.49 11.24 -5.04
CA ASP A 175 -12.23 12.38 -4.54
C ASP A 175 -11.67 12.76 -3.18
N LEU A 176 -10.64 13.62 -3.16
CA LEU A 176 -9.99 14.05 -1.92
C LEU A 176 -11.01 14.68 -0.95
N PRO A 177 -11.98 15.50 -1.39
CA PRO A 177 -13.01 16.05 -0.50
C PRO A 177 -13.78 15.02 0.33
N SER A 178 -14.12 13.86 -0.24
CA SER A 178 -14.84 12.80 0.50
C SER A 178 -13.93 11.77 1.19
N THR A 179 -12.60 11.88 1.05
CA THR A 179 -11.65 10.88 1.58
C THR A 179 -10.53 11.53 2.38
N MET A 180 -9.53 12.11 1.70
CA MET A 180 -8.35 12.67 2.36
C MET A 180 -8.68 13.82 3.32
N ILE A 181 -9.54 14.74 2.90
CA ILE A 181 -9.85 15.95 3.68
C ILE A 181 -10.38 15.60 5.08
N PRO A 182 -11.49 14.87 5.23
CA PRO A 182 -12.03 14.55 6.56
C PRO A 182 -11.09 13.67 7.40
N ASN A 183 -10.27 12.84 6.76
CA ASN A 183 -9.26 12.03 7.47
C ASN A 183 -8.11 12.87 8.01
N VAL A 184 -7.67 13.88 7.27
CA VAL A 184 -6.65 14.82 7.73
C VAL A 184 -7.20 15.75 8.81
N GLU A 185 -8.43 16.21 8.67
CA GLU A 185 -9.12 17.03 9.69
C GLU A 185 -9.22 16.27 11.02
N LEU A 186 -9.63 15.00 10.99
CA LEU A 186 -9.63 14.14 12.18
C LEU A 186 -8.24 14.04 12.83
N LEU A 187 -7.17 13.89 12.04
CA LEU A 187 -5.81 13.83 12.59
C LEU A 187 -5.38 15.17 13.22
N LEU A 188 -5.80 16.30 12.63
CA LEU A 188 -5.53 17.63 13.19
C LEU A 188 -6.28 17.84 14.51
N GLU A 189 -7.56 17.46 14.58
CA GLU A 189 -8.38 17.52 15.80
C GLU A 189 -7.77 16.69 16.94
N LEU A 190 -7.15 15.55 16.60
CA LEU A 190 -6.45 14.68 17.54
C LEU A 190 -5.04 15.17 17.88
N GLY A 191 -4.61 16.33 17.39
CA GLY A 191 -3.31 16.93 17.72
C GLY A 191 -2.11 16.37 16.95
N VAL A 192 -2.32 15.65 15.84
CA VAL A 192 -1.20 15.25 14.97
C VAL A 192 -0.61 16.47 14.29
N SER A 193 0.71 16.64 14.41
CA SER A 193 1.41 17.80 13.85
C SER A 193 1.30 17.89 12.32
N VAL A 194 1.27 19.11 11.79
CA VAL A 194 1.27 19.38 10.34
C VAL A 194 2.45 18.72 9.61
N PRO A 195 3.70 18.71 10.14
CA PRO A 195 4.81 17.98 9.51
C PRO A 195 4.58 16.47 9.41
N ALA A 196 3.96 15.86 10.43
CA ALA A 196 3.60 14.44 10.40
C ALA A 196 2.53 14.14 9.33
N ILE A 197 1.52 15.01 9.20
CA ILE A 197 0.49 14.90 8.17
C ILE A 197 1.09 15.08 6.79
N SER A 198 1.96 16.07 6.61
CA SER A 198 2.69 16.31 5.36
C SER A 198 3.49 15.07 4.95
N LYS A 199 4.21 14.44 5.89
CA LYS A 199 4.90 13.16 5.65
C LYS A 199 3.95 12.03 5.23
N LEU A 200 2.81 11.86 5.92
CA LEU A 200 1.79 10.87 5.55
C LEU A 200 1.23 11.14 4.14
N MET A 201 1.00 12.40 3.80
CA MET A 201 0.46 12.80 2.50
C MET A 201 1.42 12.48 1.35
N VAL A 202 2.73 12.63 1.55
CA VAL A 202 3.75 12.35 0.53
C VAL A 202 4.09 10.87 0.43
N GLU A 203 4.38 10.21 1.57
CA GLU A 203 4.92 8.84 1.60
C GLU A 203 3.83 7.77 1.66
N TYR A 204 2.67 8.07 2.25
CA TYR A 204 1.64 7.08 2.62
C TYR A 204 0.23 7.57 2.27
N SER A 205 0.06 8.28 1.14
CA SER A 205 -1.21 8.94 0.82
C SER A 205 -2.39 7.97 0.81
N ARG A 206 -2.19 6.72 0.36
CA ARG A 206 -3.21 5.65 0.36
C ARG A 206 -3.88 5.44 1.71
N ASN A 207 -3.16 5.69 2.81
CA ASN A 207 -3.69 5.57 4.16
C ASN A 207 -4.74 6.66 4.42
N LEU A 208 -4.48 7.89 3.99
CA LEU A 208 -5.41 9.01 4.09
C LEU A 208 -6.57 8.91 3.08
N MET A 209 -6.43 8.12 2.03
CA MET A 209 -7.47 7.92 1.01
C MET A 209 -8.54 6.87 1.37
N LYS A 210 -8.51 6.31 2.57
CA LYS A 210 -9.59 5.41 3.03
C LYS A 210 -10.92 6.17 3.15
N LYS A 211 -12.03 5.44 3.04
CA LYS A 211 -13.35 5.95 3.44
C LYS A 211 -13.26 6.46 4.88
N HIS A 212 -13.90 7.60 5.13
CA HIS A 212 -13.76 8.31 6.39
C HIS A 212 -14.18 7.46 7.60
N GLU A 213 -15.30 6.74 7.48
CA GLU A 213 -15.81 5.89 8.55
C GLU A 213 -14.78 4.84 8.94
N ARG A 214 -14.21 4.16 7.94
CA ARG A 214 -13.18 3.13 8.15
C ARG A 214 -11.89 3.70 8.72
N PHE A 215 -11.51 4.90 8.29
CA PHE A 215 -10.31 5.56 8.80
C PHE A 215 -10.48 5.96 10.28
N ALA A 216 -11.63 6.54 10.63
CA ALA A 216 -11.98 6.91 11.99
C ALA A 216 -12.02 5.69 12.93
N GLU A 217 -12.58 4.57 12.49
CA GLU A 217 -12.55 3.30 13.24
C GLU A 217 -11.12 2.82 13.54
N ILE A 218 -10.23 2.90 12.55
CA ILE A 218 -8.82 2.50 12.72
C ILE A 218 -8.13 3.44 13.71
N VAL A 219 -8.34 4.75 13.58
CA VAL A 219 -7.80 5.76 14.48
C VAL A 219 -8.27 5.49 15.92
N GLN A 220 -9.55 5.21 16.12
CA GLN A 220 -10.09 4.85 17.43
C GLN A 220 -9.45 3.57 17.95
N MET A 221 -9.32 2.53 17.13
CA MET A 221 -8.70 1.26 17.54
C MET A 221 -7.25 1.44 17.98
N VAL A 222 -6.47 2.26 17.27
CA VAL A 222 -5.08 2.56 17.64
C VAL A 222 -5.01 3.28 18.99
N GLN A 223 -5.96 4.19 19.27
CA GLN A 223 -6.07 4.86 20.57
C GLN A 223 -6.51 3.91 21.69
N ASP A 224 -7.48 3.04 21.42
CA ASP A 224 -7.95 2.00 22.35
C ASP A 224 -6.81 1.04 22.73
N TRP A 225 -5.87 0.80 21.81
CA TRP A 225 -4.66 0.02 22.06
C TRP A 225 -3.54 0.83 22.74
N GLY A 226 -3.87 2.02 23.25
CA GLY A 226 -3.02 2.84 24.12
C GLY A 226 -1.98 3.68 23.41
N LEU A 227 -2.06 3.85 22.08
CA LEU A 227 -1.16 4.73 21.33
C LEU A 227 -1.78 6.11 21.15
N LYS A 228 -1.08 7.13 21.66
CA LYS A 228 -1.55 8.52 21.59
C LYS A 228 -1.03 9.25 20.34
N PRO A 229 -1.83 10.12 19.70
CA PRO A 229 -1.51 10.81 18.45
C PRO A 229 -0.19 11.60 18.42
N GLU A 230 0.28 12.08 19.58
CA GLU A 230 1.47 12.93 19.70
C GLU A 230 2.77 12.12 19.53
N LYS A 231 2.70 10.79 19.65
CA LYS A 231 3.87 9.92 19.51
C LYS A 231 4.04 9.49 18.06
N ASN A 232 5.28 9.54 17.53
CA ASN A 232 5.62 9.02 16.20
C ASN A 232 5.16 7.56 15.97
N LEU A 233 5.11 6.75 17.04
CA LEU A 233 4.64 5.37 16.98
C LEU A 233 3.16 5.25 16.57
N PHE A 234 2.33 6.25 16.89
CA PHE A 234 0.94 6.29 16.49
C PHE A 234 0.78 6.26 14.97
N LEU A 235 1.56 7.07 14.24
CA LEU A 235 1.49 7.12 12.78
C LEU A 235 1.97 5.80 12.16
N HIS A 236 2.96 5.15 12.77
CA HIS A 236 3.38 3.81 12.35
C HIS A 236 2.24 2.80 12.57
N ALA A 237 1.61 2.79 13.73
CA ALA A 237 0.48 1.93 14.03
C ALA A 237 -0.70 2.16 13.07
N LEU A 238 -1.10 3.43 12.87
CA LEU A 238 -2.12 3.84 11.92
C LEU A 238 -1.78 3.31 10.52
N ARG A 239 -0.54 3.47 10.07
CA ARG A 239 -0.09 2.97 8.77
C ARG A 239 -0.27 1.45 8.64
N VAL A 240 0.14 0.71 9.66
CA VAL A 240 0.04 -0.76 9.72
C VAL A 240 -1.43 -1.19 9.68
N MET A 241 -2.29 -0.61 10.51
CA MET A 241 -3.70 -0.97 10.57
C MET A 241 -4.44 -0.61 9.28
N CYS A 242 -4.10 0.51 8.66
CA CYS A 242 -4.63 0.89 7.35
C CYS A 242 -4.24 -0.08 6.21
N SER A 243 -3.17 -0.85 6.36
CA SER A 243 -2.76 -1.80 5.32
C SER A 243 -3.61 -3.09 5.29
N MET A 244 -4.44 -3.31 6.32
CA MET A 244 -5.25 -4.52 6.46
C MET A 244 -6.74 -4.24 6.29
N THR A 245 -7.48 -5.23 5.78
CA THR A 245 -8.94 -5.28 5.88
C THR A 245 -9.36 -5.69 7.29
N GLU A 246 -10.64 -5.51 7.62
CA GLU A 246 -11.21 -6.01 8.88
C GLU A 246 -11.07 -7.52 9.01
N SER A 247 -11.39 -8.26 7.94
CA SER A 247 -11.23 -9.71 7.90
C SER A 247 -9.78 -10.15 8.12
N THR A 248 -8.82 -9.45 7.52
CA THR A 248 -7.39 -9.73 7.70
C THR A 248 -6.97 -9.51 9.15
N LEU A 249 -7.38 -8.40 9.76
CA LEU A 249 -7.08 -8.12 11.16
C LEU A 249 -7.71 -9.17 12.08
N ALA A 250 -8.98 -9.52 11.86
CA ALA A 250 -9.67 -10.55 12.65
C ALA A 250 -8.96 -11.91 12.55
N ALA A 251 -8.57 -12.34 11.35
CA ALA A 251 -7.80 -13.55 11.15
C ALA A 251 -6.43 -13.51 11.85
N ARG A 252 -5.75 -12.35 11.86
CA ARG A 252 -4.49 -12.18 12.61
C ARG A 252 -4.68 -12.30 14.12
N LEU A 253 -5.71 -11.67 14.67
CA LEU A 253 -6.01 -11.75 16.11
C LEU A 253 -6.35 -13.18 16.52
N GLU A 254 -7.12 -13.89 15.69
CA GLU A 254 -7.46 -15.29 15.92
C GLU A 254 -6.23 -16.21 15.81
N LEU A 255 -5.31 -15.94 14.88
CA LEU A 255 -4.04 -16.66 14.82
C LEU A 255 -3.24 -16.49 16.11
N PHE A 256 -3.10 -15.26 16.65
CA PHE A 256 -2.40 -15.07 17.91
C PHE A 256 -3.10 -15.80 19.07
N ARG A 257 -4.43 -15.79 19.12
CA ARG A 257 -5.22 -16.54 20.11
C ARG A 257 -4.95 -18.04 20.04
N THR A 258 -4.99 -18.63 18.84
CA THR A 258 -4.70 -20.07 18.63
C THR A 258 -3.25 -20.44 18.96
N LEU A 259 -2.32 -19.49 18.85
CA LEU A 259 -0.93 -19.64 19.28
C LEU A 259 -0.72 -19.39 20.79
N GLY A 260 -1.80 -19.17 21.55
CA GLY A 260 -1.78 -19.04 23.01
C GLY A 260 -1.56 -17.62 23.54
N TRP A 261 -1.60 -16.59 22.69
CA TRP A 261 -1.46 -15.21 23.14
C TRP A 261 -2.75 -14.69 23.75
N SER A 262 -2.62 -13.96 24.85
CA SER A 262 -3.68 -13.12 25.40
C SER A 262 -3.86 -11.82 24.62
N GLU A 263 -5.03 -11.21 24.76
CA GLU A 263 -5.33 -9.90 24.17
C GLU A 263 -4.33 -8.81 24.64
N GLU A 264 -3.96 -8.82 25.92
CA GLU A 264 -3.01 -7.86 26.49
C GLU A 264 -1.60 -8.05 25.91
N GLU A 265 -1.18 -9.28 25.61
CA GLU A 265 0.12 -9.54 24.96
C GLU A 265 0.13 -9.04 23.52
N VAL A 266 -0.97 -9.19 22.79
CA VAL A 266 -1.12 -8.61 21.44
C VAL A 266 -1.00 -7.09 21.51
N ILE A 267 -1.75 -6.44 22.40
CA ILE A 267 -1.71 -4.98 22.57
C ILE A 267 -0.33 -4.51 23.03
N THR A 268 0.31 -5.23 23.94
CA THR A 268 1.68 -4.94 24.42
C THR A 268 2.72 -5.03 23.31
N ALA A 269 2.65 -6.07 22.48
CA ALA A 269 3.50 -6.22 21.30
C ALA A 269 3.27 -5.08 20.30
N PHE A 270 2.02 -4.73 20.04
CA PHE A 270 1.65 -3.66 19.12
C PHE A 270 2.15 -2.29 19.59
N ARG A 271 2.02 -1.99 20.89
CA ARG A 271 2.57 -0.76 21.50
C ARG A 271 4.10 -0.67 21.45
N ARG A 272 4.80 -1.75 21.12
CA ARG A 272 6.27 -1.77 20.98
C ARG A 272 6.71 -1.75 19.52
N SER A 273 6.04 -2.52 18.66
CA SER A 273 6.39 -2.62 17.24
C SER A 273 5.19 -3.06 16.41
N PRO A 274 4.33 -2.13 15.94
CA PRO A 274 3.09 -2.46 15.23
C PRO A 274 3.26 -3.43 14.05
N SER A 275 4.38 -3.35 13.32
CA SER A 275 4.65 -4.12 12.10
C SER A 275 4.63 -5.64 12.27
N TYR A 276 4.69 -6.19 13.48
CA TYR A 276 4.64 -7.64 13.67
C TYR A 276 3.32 -8.24 13.18
N ILE A 277 2.20 -7.52 13.33
CA ILE A 277 0.86 -8.02 13.04
C ILE A 277 0.61 -8.23 11.54
N VAL A 278 1.31 -7.51 10.68
CA VAL A 278 1.21 -7.64 9.21
C VAL A 278 2.14 -8.72 8.65
N THR A 279 2.88 -9.42 9.51
CA THR A 279 3.71 -10.55 9.10
C THR A 279 2.82 -11.68 8.55
N SER A 280 3.36 -12.49 7.64
CA SER A 280 2.64 -13.66 7.11
C SER A 280 2.35 -14.68 8.21
N GLU A 281 1.19 -15.34 8.12
CA GLU A 281 0.76 -16.37 9.07
C GLU A 281 1.80 -17.49 9.19
N ARG A 282 2.30 -17.98 8.04
CA ARG A 282 3.37 -18.98 7.98
C ARG A 282 4.56 -18.61 8.84
N LYS A 283 5.03 -17.36 8.74
CA LYS A 283 6.19 -16.90 9.50
C LYS A 283 5.87 -16.76 10.98
N ILE A 284 4.71 -16.19 11.33
CA ILE A 284 4.27 -16.07 12.74
C ILE A 284 4.19 -17.46 13.39
N THR A 285 3.58 -18.44 12.71
CA THR A 285 3.43 -19.81 13.20
C THR A 285 4.77 -20.52 13.31
N CYS A 286 5.66 -20.36 12.33
CA CYS A 286 7.01 -20.93 12.33
C CYS A 286 7.82 -20.41 13.52
N ILE A 287 7.89 -19.08 13.69
CA ILE A 287 8.65 -18.46 14.78
C ILE A 287 8.03 -18.81 16.14
N SER A 288 6.69 -18.85 16.26
CA SER A 288 6.04 -19.21 17.52
C SER A 288 6.27 -20.68 17.88
N SER A 289 6.24 -21.58 16.90
CA SER A 289 6.54 -23.00 17.12
C SER A 289 8.01 -23.22 17.46
N PHE A 290 8.91 -22.47 16.82
CA PHE A 290 10.33 -22.46 17.16
C PHE A 290 10.57 -21.97 18.59
N ALA A 291 9.97 -20.84 18.97
CA ALA A 291 10.05 -20.27 20.29
C ALA A 291 9.56 -21.25 21.37
N ARG A 292 8.42 -21.91 21.14
CA ARG A 292 7.86 -22.91 22.06
C ARG A 292 8.81 -24.09 22.30
N LYS A 293 9.46 -24.60 21.25
CA LYS A 293 10.48 -25.66 21.36
C LYS A 293 11.70 -25.24 22.18
N LEU A 294 11.94 -23.94 22.31
CA LEU A 294 13.01 -23.36 23.12
C LEU A 294 12.56 -22.96 24.53
N GLY A 295 11.32 -23.30 24.92
CA GLY A 295 10.75 -22.92 26.22
C GLY A 295 10.45 -21.41 26.34
N LEU A 296 10.26 -20.71 25.22
CA LEU A 296 9.80 -19.32 25.22
C LEU A 296 8.27 -19.28 25.20
N GLU A 297 7.71 -18.45 26.06
CA GLU A 297 6.27 -18.25 26.16
C GLU A 297 5.79 -17.09 25.25
N PRO A 298 4.48 -17.00 24.93
CA PRO A 298 3.90 -15.84 24.25
C PRO A 298 4.32 -14.50 24.86
N SER A 299 4.46 -14.44 26.18
CA SER A 299 4.89 -13.24 26.90
C SER A 299 6.33 -12.79 26.56
N ASP A 300 7.22 -13.71 26.21
CA ASP A 300 8.59 -13.40 25.80
C ASP A 300 8.60 -12.79 24.39
N LEU A 301 7.77 -13.34 23.51
CA LEU A 301 7.58 -12.83 22.15
C LEU A 301 6.87 -11.48 22.16
N SER A 302 5.89 -11.27 23.04
CA SER A 302 5.15 -10.01 23.12
C SER A 302 6.00 -8.86 23.64
N ARG A 303 6.98 -9.14 24.52
CA ARG A 303 8.02 -8.19 24.93
C ARG A 303 9.04 -7.92 23.82
N ASN A 304 9.18 -8.82 22.85
CA ASN A 304 10.16 -8.77 21.77
C ASN A 304 9.56 -9.01 20.36
N PRO A 305 8.53 -8.22 19.96
CA PRO A 305 7.74 -8.49 18.74
C PRO A 305 8.55 -8.42 17.45
N LYS A 306 9.73 -7.77 17.47
CA LYS A 306 10.68 -7.76 16.36
C LYS A 306 11.11 -9.16 15.93
N LEU A 307 11.14 -10.14 16.85
CA LEU A 307 11.43 -11.53 16.52
C LEU A 307 10.56 -12.03 15.38
N LEU A 308 9.25 -11.77 15.44
CA LEU A 308 8.28 -12.19 14.44
C LEU A 308 8.54 -11.60 13.05
N THR A 309 9.25 -10.47 12.97
CA THR A 309 9.61 -9.81 11.71
C THR A 309 10.95 -10.25 11.14
N CYS A 310 11.79 -10.92 11.92
CA CYS A 310 13.12 -11.36 11.48
C CYS A 310 13.02 -12.46 10.40
N SER A 311 14.04 -12.55 9.53
CA SER A 311 14.19 -13.72 8.65
C SER A 311 14.56 -14.93 9.50
N PHE A 312 13.83 -16.02 9.30
CA PHE A 312 14.10 -17.26 10.00
C PHE A 312 15.48 -17.81 9.59
N ASP A 313 15.66 -18.06 8.29
CA ASP A 313 16.86 -18.71 7.76
C ASP A 313 18.12 -17.85 7.75
N LYS A 314 17.97 -16.54 7.52
CA LYS A 314 19.11 -15.62 7.40
C LYS A 314 19.52 -14.97 8.72
N ARG A 315 18.64 -14.95 9.72
CA ARG A 315 18.93 -14.32 11.02
C ARG A 315 18.69 -15.24 12.20
N ILE A 316 17.49 -15.78 12.37
CA ILE A 316 17.16 -16.52 13.59
C ILE A 316 18.05 -17.76 13.70
N LEU A 317 18.11 -18.54 12.62
CA LEU A 317 18.80 -19.82 12.61
C LEU A 317 20.33 -19.70 12.78
N PRO A 318 21.07 -18.89 11.99
CA PRO A 318 22.50 -18.68 12.20
C PRO A 318 22.86 -18.28 13.63
N ARG A 319 22.04 -17.41 14.23
CA ARG A 319 22.31 -16.86 15.57
C ARG A 319 21.94 -17.85 16.67
N TYR A 320 20.94 -18.68 16.45
CA TYR A 320 20.64 -19.80 17.32
C TYR A 320 21.76 -20.85 17.32
N ALA A 321 22.34 -21.16 16.16
CA ALA A 321 23.49 -22.07 16.06
C ALA A 321 24.70 -21.54 16.85
N VAL A 322 25.03 -20.26 16.70
CA VAL A 322 26.07 -19.59 17.51
C VAL A 322 25.75 -19.68 19.01
N TRP A 323 24.51 -19.36 19.41
CA TRP A 323 24.11 -19.45 20.82
C TRP A 323 24.28 -20.87 21.36
N ARG A 324 23.89 -21.90 20.61
CA ARG A 324 24.05 -23.31 20.99
C ARG A 324 25.51 -23.71 21.20
N VAL A 325 26.40 -23.33 20.29
CA VAL A 325 27.83 -23.64 20.40
C VAL A 325 28.44 -22.94 21.62
N LEU A 326 28.10 -21.67 21.84
CA LEU A 326 28.62 -20.92 22.96
C LEU A 326 28.10 -21.43 24.31
N THR A 327 26.82 -21.84 24.40
CA THR A 327 26.27 -22.43 25.63
C THR A 327 26.84 -23.82 25.90
N SER A 328 27.01 -24.66 24.87
CA SER A 328 27.58 -26.01 25.04
C SER A 328 29.04 -25.97 25.49
N LYS A 329 29.79 -24.94 25.10
CA LYS A 329 31.17 -24.71 25.57
C LYS A 329 31.25 -23.90 26.88
N GLY A 330 30.11 -23.59 27.51
CA GLY A 330 30.07 -22.82 28.77
C GLY A 330 30.55 -21.37 28.66
N LEU A 331 30.64 -20.82 27.44
CA LEU A 331 31.17 -19.47 27.18
C LEU A 331 30.14 -18.37 27.41
N ILE A 332 28.85 -18.74 27.41
CA ILE A 332 27.72 -17.88 27.76
C ILE A 332 26.68 -18.64 28.58
N LYS A 333 25.81 -17.91 29.28
CA LYS A 333 24.74 -18.51 30.09
C LYS A 333 23.67 -19.15 29.20
N HIS A 334 23.23 -20.34 29.57
CA HIS A 334 22.03 -20.95 29.00
C HIS A 334 20.77 -20.23 29.54
N SER A 335 20.40 -19.12 28.90
CA SER A 335 19.28 -18.26 29.29
C SER A 335 18.43 -17.87 28.07
N THR A 336 17.12 -18.03 28.21
CA THR A 336 16.12 -17.58 27.22
C THR A 336 16.21 -16.08 26.95
N GLY A 337 16.40 -15.26 27.99
CA GLY A 337 16.61 -13.82 27.84
C GLY A 337 17.86 -13.47 27.02
N GLN A 338 18.97 -14.18 27.24
CA GLN A 338 20.19 -14.01 26.44
C GLN A 338 19.98 -14.44 24.98
N LEU A 339 19.26 -15.55 24.76
CA LEU A 339 18.92 -16.02 23.42
C LEU A 339 18.08 -14.96 22.67
N VAL A 340 16.99 -14.47 23.27
CA VAL A 340 16.13 -13.44 22.67
C VAL A 340 16.92 -12.17 22.30
N LEU A 341 17.83 -11.73 23.17
CA LEU A 341 18.72 -10.62 22.86
C LEU A 341 19.58 -10.90 21.63
N MET A 342 20.25 -12.06 21.58
CA MET A 342 21.09 -12.45 20.45
C MET A 342 20.31 -12.49 19.12
N LEU A 343 19.08 -12.99 19.15
CA LEU A 343 18.23 -13.10 17.96
C LEU A 343 17.74 -11.73 17.42
N THR A 344 17.68 -10.68 18.26
CA THR A 344 17.02 -9.41 17.90
C THR A 344 17.96 -8.22 17.66
N ILE A 345 19.17 -8.25 18.21
CA ILE A 345 20.15 -7.14 18.07
C ILE A 345 20.61 -6.93 16.62
N ALA A 346 21.16 -5.77 16.33
CA ALA A 346 21.74 -5.49 15.01
C ALA A 346 22.93 -6.45 14.72
N GLU A 347 23.28 -6.60 13.44
CA GLU A 347 24.31 -7.55 13.00
C GLU A 347 25.71 -7.20 13.51
N LYS A 348 26.15 -5.96 13.35
CA LYS A 348 27.46 -5.50 13.83
C LYS A 348 27.70 -5.81 15.33
N PRO A 349 26.80 -5.44 16.27
CA PRO A 349 26.99 -5.80 17.67
C PRO A 349 26.84 -7.29 17.94
N PHE A 350 26.05 -8.03 17.14
CA PHE A 350 25.98 -9.49 17.26
C PHE A 350 27.33 -10.13 16.95
N LEU A 351 27.92 -9.80 15.80
CA LEU A 351 29.22 -10.32 15.36
C LEU A 351 30.31 -9.98 16.36
N GLY A 352 30.39 -8.71 16.80
CA GLY A 352 31.41 -8.31 17.77
C GLY A 352 31.28 -9.02 19.11
N ARG A 353 30.07 -9.10 19.68
CA ARG A 353 29.86 -9.62 21.04
C ARG A 353 29.84 -11.14 21.14
N TYR A 354 29.35 -11.82 20.10
CA TYR A 354 29.06 -13.25 20.14
C TYR A 354 29.77 -14.07 19.07
N VAL A 355 30.48 -13.46 18.12
CA VAL A 355 31.26 -14.22 17.13
C VAL A 355 32.74 -13.90 17.33
N MET A 356 33.18 -12.69 16.98
CA MET A 356 34.59 -12.27 17.01
C MET A 356 35.22 -12.40 18.39
N ARG A 357 34.49 -12.07 19.46
CA ARG A 357 34.96 -12.18 20.85
C ARG A 357 35.39 -13.60 21.24
N TYR A 358 34.84 -14.62 20.57
CA TYR A 358 35.06 -16.02 20.92
C TYR A 358 35.83 -16.79 19.85
N THR A 359 36.31 -16.13 18.79
CA THR A 359 37.03 -16.80 17.69
C THR A 359 38.32 -17.46 18.17
N ASP A 360 39.02 -16.90 19.15
CA ASP A 360 40.23 -17.53 19.72
C ASP A 360 39.93 -18.84 20.47
N LYS A 361 38.71 -18.98 21.01
CA LYS A 361 38.27 -20.17 21.76
C LYS A 361 37.47 -21.15 20.89
N VAL A 362 36.85 -20.65 19.83
CA VAL A 362 35.97 -21.38 18.91
C VAL A 362 36.25 -20.87 17.49
N PRO A 363 37.36 -21.28 16.85
CA PRO A 363 37.74 -20.79 15.53
C PRO A 363 36.65 -21.02 14.46
N GLU A 364 35.89 -22.11 14.60
CA GLU A 364 34.79 -22.49 13.69
C GLU A 364 33.53 -21.61 13.82
N LEU A 365 33.44 -20.69 14.80
CA LEU A 365 32.21 -19.97 15.11
C LEU A 365 31.75 -19.03 13.98
N MET A 366 32.69 -18.48 13.22
CA MET A 366 32.38 -17.67 12.05
C MET A 366 31.77 -18.51 10.93
N ASP A 367 32.27 -19.73 10.73
CA ASP A 367 31.72 -20.67 9.74
C ASP A 367 30.35 -21.21 10.16
N VAL A 368 30.13 -21.41 11.46
CA VAL A 368 28.80 -21.70 12.03
C VAL A 368 27.82 -20.55 11.74
N TYR A 369 28.22 -19.30 11.97
CA TYR A 369 27.39 -18.13 11.64
C TYR A 369 27.10 -18.04 10.14
N CYS A 370 28.10 -18.29 9.29
CA CYS A 370 27.94 -18.31 7.85
C CYS A 370 27.22 -19.57 7.32
N ARG A 371 26.80 -20.50 8.19
CA ARG A 371 26.17 -21.79 7.84
C ARG A 371 26.99 -22.62 6.85
N LYS A 372 28.32 -22.51 6.87
CA LYS A 372 29.21 -23.36 6.05
C LYS A 372 29.32 -24.78 6.60
N THR A 373 29.05 -24.96 7.88
CA THR A 373 28.84 -26.25 8.53
C THR A 373 27.36 -26.61 8.49
N LYS A 374 27.03 -27.84 8.04
CA LYS A 374 25.67 -28.38 8.12
C LYS A 374 25.28 -28.49 9.59
N PHE A 375 24.43 -27.58 10.03
CA PHE A 375 23.83 -27.64 11.36
C PHE A 375 22.52 -28.40 11.22
N GLU A 376 22.49 -29.66 11.66
CA GLU A 376 21.26 -30.43 11.73
C GLU A 376 20.39 -29.85 12.83
N LEU A 377 19.30 -29.19 12.43
CA LEU A 377 18.22 -28.83 13.31
C LEU A 377 17.38 -30.07 13.56
N GLU A 378 17.85 -30.97 14.42
CA GLU A 378 17.00 -32.05 14.92
C GLU A 378 15.68 -31.46 15.43
N GLY A 379 14.58 -31.86 14.82
CA GLY A 379 13.24 -31.47 15.22
C GLY A 379 12.68 -30.17 14.64
N PHE A 380 13.36 -29.42 13.76
CA PHE A 380 12.76 -28.25 13.09
C PHE A 380 12.61 -28.48 11.57
N GLY A 381 11.50 -29.12 11.17
CA GLY A 381 11.11 -29.21 9.76
C GLY A 381 10.87 -27.82 9.19
N LEU A 382 11.84 -27.31 8.43
CA LEU A 382 11.68 -26.14 7.58
C LEU A 382 11.36 -26.68 6.19
N GLY A 383 10.09 -26.60 5.79
CA GLY A 383 9.73 -26.80 4.39
C GLY A 383 10.48 -25.78 3.54
N ASP A 384 11.15 -26.29 2.50
CA ASP A 384 12.10 -25.58 1.66
C ASP A 384 11.63 -24.16 1.29
N GLU A 385 12.42 -23.15 1.67
CA GLU A 385 12.33 -21.80 1.10
C GLU A 385 12.99 -21.77 -0.29
N GLU A 386 12.62 -22.69 -1.18
CA GLU A 386 12.96 -22.58 -2.59
C GLU A 386 11.76 -22.07 -3.39
N SER A 387 11.98 -20.93 -4.04
CA SER A 387 11.12 -20.26 -5.01
C SER A 387 9.89 -19.49 -4.48
N ARG A 388 10.07 -18.18 -4.34
CA ARG A 388 9.43 -17.18 -5.23
C ARG A 388 9.71 -15.77 -4.70
N SER A 389 10.82 -15.21 -5.18
CA SER A 389 10.92 -13.78 -5.42
C SER A 389 9.95 -13.43 -6.54
N ASN A 390 8.99 -12.54 -6.26
CA ASN A 390 8.50 -11.46 -7.14
C ASN A 390 7.56 -10.56 -6.36
#